data_AF-A0A2V6PMU2-F1
#
_entry.id   AF-A0A2V6PMU2-F1
#
_cell.length_a   1.000
_cell.length_b   1.000
_cell.length_c   1.000
_cell.angle_alpha   90.00
_cell.angle_beta   90.00
_cell.angle_gamma   90.00
#
_symmetry.space_group_name_H-M   'P 1'
#
loop_
_entity.id
_entity.type
_entity.pdbx_description
1 polymer ?
#
loop_
_entity_poly.entity_id
_entity_poly.type
_entity_poly.pdbx_seq_one_letter_code
_entity_poly.pdbx_strand_id
1 'polypeptide(L)'
;MSGGESPAAVKGLPYSDVIRRRWRHPEFRGRLPQANVAAEDVNPLCGDRVRMELRVEDDAILAARFSGDSCAICTASADVVSELVTGKSVREATAL
;
A
#
# COMPACT_ATOMS: atom_id res chain seq x y z
N MET A 1 32.71 10.29 17.48
CA MET A 1 31.90 10.63 16.29
C MET A 1 30.55 9.96 16.47
N SER A 2 29.65 10.61 17.19
CA SER A 2 28.32 10.06 17.53
C SER A 2 27.34 11.21 17.37
N GLY A 3 26.89 11.39 16.14
CA GLY A 3 25.87 12.35 15.75
C GLY A 3 24.87 11.63 14.85
N GLY A 4 23.59 11.77 15.17
CA GLY A 4 22.49 11.20 14.40
C GLY A 4 21.22 11.12 15.23
N GLU A 5 20.73 12.30 15.66
CA GLU A 5 19.45 12.48 16.32
C GLU A 5 18.31 11.76 15.59
N SER A 6 17.48 11.05 16.36
CA SER A 6 16.17 10.58 15.92
C SER A 6 15.24 11.80 15.88
N PRO A 7 14.69 12.22 14.72
CA PRO A 7 13.86 13.39 14.72
C PRO A 7 12.48 13.02 15.28
N ALA A 8 12.21 13.60 16.44
CA ALA A 8 10.90 13.71 17.05
C ALA A 8 9.81 14.08 16.03
N ALA A 9 8.58 13.63 16.29
CA ALA A 9 7.39 14.03 15.57
C ALA A 9 7.36 15.55 15.38
N VAL A 10 7.59 16.01 14.15
CA VAL A 10 7.60 17.44 13.80
C VAL A 10 6.16 17.93 13.82
N LYS A 11 5.79 18.60 14.90
CA LYS A 11 4.47 19.21 15.11
C LYS A 11 4.22 20.26 14.01
N GLY A 12 3.23 20.01 13.15
CA GLY A 12 2.80 20.94 12.09
C GLY A 12 2.95 20.45 10.64
N LEU A 13 3.46 19.24 10.40
CA LEU A 13 3.46 18.66 9.06
C LEU A 13 2.07 18.06 8.73
N PRO A 14 1.56 18.24 7.49
CA PRO A 14 0.41 17.48 7.04
C PRO A 14 0.83 16.01 6.94
N TYR A 15 0.01 15.12 7.51
CA TYR A 15 0.18 13.66 7.60
C TYR A 15 1.08 13.12 8.72
N SER A 16 0.62 12.00 9.29
CA SER A 16 1.33 11.25 10.33
C SER A 16 2.64 10.67 9.80
N ASP A 17 3.55 10.33 10.72
CA ASP A 17 4.80 9.65 10.38
C ASP A 17 4.56 8.31 9.65
N VAL A 18 3.44 7.64 9.95
CA VAL A 18 3.01 6.40 9.29
C VAL A 18 2.76 6.64 7.81
N ILE A 19 1.92 7.63 7.46
CA ILE A 19 1.61 7.94 6.06
C ILE A 19 2.90 8.33 5.32
N ARG A 20 3.72 9.17 5.93
CA ARG A 20 4.99 9.60 5.34
C ARG A 20 5.95 8.45 5.05
N ARG A 21 6.10 7.50 5.98
CA ARG A 21 6.94 6.31 5.76
C ARG A 21 6.39 5.47 4.61
N ARG A 22 5.10 5.13 4.68
CA ARG A 22 4.42 4.23 3.74
C ARG A 22 4.36 4.80 2.32
N TRP A 23 4.24 6.12 2.17
CA TRP A 23 4.29 6.75 0.85
C TRP A 23 5.70 6.87 0.28
N ARG A 24 6.71 7.23 1.09
CA ARG A 24 8.08 7.40 0.59
C ARG A 24 8.80 6.08 0.34
N HIS A 25 8.51 5.07 1.14
CA HIS A 25 9.10 3.74 1.06
C HIS A 25 8.00 2.67 1.18
N PRO A 26 7.12 2.54 0.18
CA PRO A 26 6.12 1.48 0.14
C PRO A 26 6.80 0.12 -0.05
N GLU A 27 6.48 -0.84 0.81
CA GLU A 27 7.03 -2.19 0.78
C GLU A 27 6.38 -3.04 -0.33
N PHE A 28 5.11 -2.76 -0.65
CA PHE A 28 4.28 -3.55 -1.56
C PHE A 28 4.14 -2.95 -2.96
N ARG A 29 4.83 -1.85 -3.26
CA ARG A 29 4.82 -1.26 -4.60
C ARG A 29 5.54 -2.18 -5.60
N GLY A 30 4.99 -2.29 -6.80
CA GLY A 30 5.53 -3.08 -7.90
C GLY A 30 4.46 -3.88 -8.65
N ARG A 31 4.90 -4.58 -9.70
CA ARG A 31 4.07 -5.57 -10.40
C ARG A 31 4.20 -6.94 -9.73
N LEU A 32 3.18 -7.79 -9.85
CA LEU A 32 3.21 -9.17 -9.37
C LEU A 32 3.16 -10.15 -10.57
N PRO A 33 4.30 -10.71 -11.02
CA PRO A 33 4.35 -11.56 -12.22
C PRO A 33 3.43 -12.78 -12.21
N GLN A 34 3.17 -13.35 -11.03
CA GLN A 34 2.31 -14.53 -10.86
C GLN A 34 0.89 -14.18 -10.42
N ALA A 35 0.47 -12.91 -10.55
CA ALA A 35 -0.89 -12.53 -10.20
C ALA A 35 -1.92 -13.26 -11.07
N ASN A 36 -2.97 -13.77 -10.45
CA ASN A 36 -4.15 -14.33 -11.12
C ASN A 36 -5.40 -13.47 -10.93
N VAL A 37 -5.31 -12.42 -10.12
CA VAL A 37 -6.35 -11.40 -9.94
C VAL A 37 -5.70 -10.03 -10.09
N ALA A 38 -6.33 -9.13 -10.83
CA ALA A 38 -5.88 -7.75 -10.95
C ALA A 38 -7.06 -6.82 -11.17
N ALA A 39 -6.99 -5.63 -10.58
CA ALA A 39 -7.96 -4.56 -10.77
C ALA A 39 -7.22 -3.21 -10.83
N GLU A 40 -7.75 -2.27 -11.59
CA GLU A 40 -7.26 -0.90 -11.66
C GLU A 40 -8.43 0.05 -11.51
N ASP A 41 -8.25 1.11 -10.74
CA ASP A 41 -9.24 2.16 -10.56
C ASP A 41 -8.59 3.54 -10.55
N VAL A 42 -9.40 4.56 -10.80
CA VAL A 42 -8.99 5.96 -10.89
C VAL A 42 -9.88 6.82 -9.99
N ASN A 43 -9.25 7.61 -9.11
CA ASN A 43 -9.93 8.66 -8.37
C ASN A 43 -9.84 9.99 -9.14
N PRO A 44 -10.90 10.44 -9.84
CA PRO A 44 -10.83 11.61 -10.71
C PRO A 44 -10.66 12.94 -9.94
N LEU A 45 -10.89 12.96 -8.63
CA LEU A 45 -10.77 14.18 -7.81
C LEU A 45 -9.32 14.68 -7.71
N CYS A 46 -8.37 13.75 -7.66
CA CYS A 46 -6.94 14.02 -7.52
C CYS A 46 -6.12 13.44 -8.68
N GLY A 47 -6.73 12.64 -9.55
CA GLY A 47 -6.05 11.96 -10.65
C GLY A 47 -5.30 10.70 -10.23
N ASP A 48 -5.54 10.17 -9.02
CA ASP A 48 -4.89 8.94 -8.57
C ASP A 48 -5.30 7.77 -9.45
N ARG A 49 -4.33 7.00 -9.93
CA ARG A 49 -4.50 5.73 -10.62
C ARG A 49 -3.78 4.66 -9.84
N VAL A 50 -4.51 3.66 -9.36
CA VAL A 50 -3.92 2.53 -8.64
C VAL A 50 -4.37 1.22 -9.26
N ARG A 51 -3.39 0.38 -9.59
CA ARG A 51 -3.57 -0.99 -10.00
C ARG A 51 -3.12 -1.91 -8.87
N MET A 52 -3.99 -2.81 -8.43
CA MET A 52 -3.67 -3.87 -7.47
C MET A 52 -3.63 -5.22 -8.17
N GLU A 53 -2.66 -6.05 -7.80
CA GLU A 53 -2.44 -7.39 -8.34
C GLU A 53 -2.26 -8.38 -7.18
N LEU A 54 -3.03 -9.48 -7.19
CA LEU A 54 -3.03 -10.50 -6.14
C LEU A 54 -2.71 -11.88 -6.72
N ARG A 55 -2.01 -12.71 -5.94
CA ARG A 55 -1.96 -14.16 -6.12
C ARG A 55 -2.89 -14.80 -5.10
N VAL A 56 -3.93 -15.46 -5.60
CA VAL A 56 -4.91 -16.18 -4.77
C VAL A 56 -4.85 -17.68 -5.09
N GLU A 57 -4.75 -18.52 -4.06
CA GLU A 57 -4.77 -19.98 -4.15
C GLU A 57 -5.64 -20.53 -3.01
N ASP A 58 -6.57 -21.44 -3.31
CA ASP A 58 -7.44 -22.11 -2.32
C ASP A 58 -8.06 -21.16 -1.27
N ASP A 59 -8.63 -20.04 -1.75
CA ASP A 59 -9.23 -18.96 -0.95
C ASP A 59 -8.23 -18.07 -0.17
N ALA A 60 -6.93 -18.34 -0.21
CA ALA A 60 -5.89 -17.55 0.46
C ALA A 60 -5.19 -16.56 -0.48
N ILE A 61 -4.98 -15.33 -0.01
CA ILE A 61 -4.20 -14.31 -0.70
C ILE A 61 -2.72 -14.51 -0.34
N LEU A 62 -1.95 -15.12 -1.23
CA LEU A 62 -0.54 -15.43 -0.98
C LEU A 62 0.37 -14.21 -1.13
N ALA A 63 0.00 -13.27 -2.02
CA ALA A 63 0.74 -12.03 -2.23
C ALA A 63 -0.17 -10.94 -2.79
N ALA A 64 0.09 -9.70 -2.39
CA ALA A 64 -0.53 -8.51 -2.93
C ALA A 64 0.56 -7.50 -3.33
N ARG A 65 0.43 -6.87 -4.50
CA ARG A 65 1.27 -5.75 -4.95
C ARG A 65 0.41 -4.67 -5.57
N PHE A 66 0.92 -3.45 -5.57
CA PHE A 66 0.24 -2.32 -6.22
C PHE A 66 1.19 -1.49 -7.07
N SER A 67 0.66 -0.86 -8.12
CA SER A 67 1.39 0.05 -9.01
C SER A 67 0.49 1.19 -9.47
N GLY A 68 1.08 2.18 -10.16
CA GLY A 68 0.36 3.36 -10.66
C GLY A 68 0.80 4.67 -10.03
N ASP A 69 0.31 5.75 -10.61
CA ASP A 69 0.60 7.13 -10.22
C ASP A 69 -0.49 7.61 -9.25
N SER A 70 -0.12 7.87 -8.00
CA SER A 70 -1.08 8.23 -6.98
C SER A 70 -0.49 9.15 -5.91
N CYS A 71 -1.36 9.91 -5.26
CA CYS A 71 -1.00 10.83 -4.19
C CYS A 71 -0.45 10.09 -2.95
N ALA A 72 0.08 10.85 -2.00
CA ALA A 72 0.68 10.31 -0.79
C ALA A 72 -0.29 9.46 0.04
N ILE A 73 -1.55 9.90 0.19
CA ILE A 73 -2.56 9.16 0.94
C ILE A 73 -2.86 7.84 0.23
N CYS A 74 -3.13 7.88 -1.06
CA CYS A 74 -3.51 6.71 -1.84
C CYS A 74 -2.37 5.68 -1.91
N THR A 75 -1.12 6.11 -2.10
CA THR A 75 0.04 5.21 -2.02
C THR A 75 0.18 4.58 -0.63
N ALA A 76 0.06 5.36 0.45
CA ALA A 76 0.17 4.83 1.79
C ALA A 76 -0.96 3.84 2.12
N SER A 77 -2.20 4.14 1.70
CA SER A 77 -3.35 3.25 1.84
C SER A 77 -3.17 1.95 1.05
N ALA A 78 -2.70 2.02 -0.20
CA ALA A 78 -2.45 0.82 -1.01
C ALA A 78 -1.36 -0.07 -0.39
N ASP A 79 -0.31 0.52 0.19
CA ASP A 79 0.73 -0.21 0.89
C ASP A 79 0.18 -0.93 2.15
N VAL A 80 -0.60 -0.22 2.96
CA VAL A 80 -1.22 -0.78 4.17
C VAL A 80 -2.25 -1.87 3.84
N VAL A 81 -3.11 -1.66 2.85
CA VAL A 81 -4.08 -2.69 2.45
C VAL A 81 -3.36 -3.94 1.93
N SER A 82 -2.32 -3.77 1.11
CA SER A 82 -1.52 -4.91 0.61
C SER A 82 -0.92 -5.74 1.75
N GLU A 83 -0.41 -5.07 2.78
CA GLU A 83 0.08 -5.74 4.01
C GLU A 83 -1.04 -6.47 4.75
N LEU A 84 -2.19 -5.81 4.95
CA LEU A 84 -3.30 -6.37 5.73
C LEU A 84 -3.94 -7.58 5.07
N VAL A 85 -4.07 -7.60 3.74
CA VAL A 85 -4.73 -8.69 3.02
C VAL A 85 -3.80 -9.87 2.74
N THR A 86 -2.48 -9.67 2.71
CA THR A 86 -1.53 -10.76 2.45
C THR A 86 -1.57 -11.78 3.59
N GLY A 87 -1.74 -13.05 3.25
CA GLY A 87 -1.88 -14.17 4.18
C GLY A 87 -3.30 -14.37 4.72
N LYS A 88 -4.27 -13.53 4.35
CA LYS A 88 -5.68 -13.70 4.72
C LYS A 88 -6.45 -14.48 3.67
N SER A 89 -7.56 -15.07 4.07
CA SER A 89 -8.57 -15.54 3.13
C SER A 89 -9.25 -14.38 2.41
N VAL A 90 -9.83 -14.62 1.23
CA VAL A 90 -10.62 -13.61 0.50
C VAL A 90 -11.77 -13.09 1.35
N ARG A 91 -12.42 -13.97 2.12
CA ARG A 91 -13.48 -13.58 3.06
C ARG A 91 -13.01 -12.63 4.14
N GLU A 92 -11.90 -12.94 4.81
CA GLU A 92 -11.35 -12.07 5.85
C GLU A 92 -10.90 -10.73 5.28
N ALA A 93 -10.29 -10.74 4.10
CA ALA A 93 -9.86 -9.51 3.42
C ALA A 93 -11.03 -8.59 3.07
N THR A 94 -12.17 -9.15 2.69
CA THR A 94 -13.38 -8.38 2.34
C THR A 94 -14.09 -7.78 3.57
N ALA A 95 -13.78 -8.30 4.77
CA ALA A 95 -14.39 -7.85 6.03
C ALA A 95 -13.57 -6.78 6.77
N LEU A 96 -12.43 -6.36 6.22
CA LEU A 96 -11.60 -5.26 6.74
C LEU A 96 -12.22 -3.89 6.46
#